data_AF-A0AA41DA16-F1
#
_entry.id   AF-A0AA41DA16-F1
#
_cell.length_a   1.000
_cell.length_b   1.000
_cell.length_c   1.000
_cell.angle_alpha   90.00
_cell.angle_beta   90.00
_cell.angle_gamma   90.00
#
_symmetry.space_group_name_H-M   'P 1'
#
loop_
_entity.id
_entity.type
_entity.pdbx_description
1 polymer ?
#
loop_
_entity_poly.entity_id
_entity_poly.type
_entity_poly.pdbx_seq_one_letter_code
_entity_poly.pdbx_strand_id
1 'polypeptide(L)'
;METRITSPRITELKPGEIFVFGSNLEGAHGGGAALLAWKKWGAVWGQGAGLQGQTYGIPTMHGGPAEIKPYVDDFIRCAQEHPELTFLVTEIGCGIAGFTPNEIAPLFKEAVGITNIHLPQRFWEVLKAK
;
A
#
# COMPACT_ATOMS: atom_id res chain seq x y z
N MET A 1 -9.06 20.19 -7.27
CA MET A 1 -8.82 19.03 -6.40
C MET A 1 -7.44 18.51 -6.73
N GLU A 2 -6.47 18.73 -5.86
CA GLU A 2 -5.17 18.08 -5.98
C GLU A 2 -5.40 16.56 -5.88
N THR A 3 -5.02 15.83 -6.92
CA THR A 3 -5.18 14.38 -6.90
C THR A 3 -3.98 13.83 -6.13
N ARG A 4 -4.25 13.15 -5.02
CA ARG A 4 -3.25 12.53 -4.14
C ARG A 4 -2.66 11.30 -4.83
N ILE A 5 -1.79 11.56 -5.80
CA ILE A 5 -1.17 10.56 -6.64
C ILE A 5 0.21 10.25 -6.06
N THR A 6 0.44 8.98 -5.77
CA THR A 6 1.76 8.51 -5.39
C THR A 6 2.70 8.52 -6.60
N SER A 7 3.96 8.92 -6.40
CA SER A 7 4.99 8.81 -7.44
C SER A 7 5.12 7.35 -7.91
N PRO A 8 5.23 7.07 -9.22
CA PRO A 8 5.47 5.71 -9.73
C PRO A 8 6.83 5.14 -9.29
N ARG A 9 7.74 6.00 -8.80
CA ARG A 9 9.04 5.61 -8.28
C ARG A 9 9.36 6.40 -7.02
N ILE A 10 9.08 5.82 -5.86
CA ILE A 10 9.47 6.38 -4.56
C ILE A 10 10.90 5.92 -4.26
N THR A 11 11.82 6.87 -4.09
CA THR A 11 13.24 6.59 -3.78
C THR A 11 13.69 7.12 -2.43
N GLU A 12 12.91 8.02 -1.84
CA GLU A 12 13.11 8.69 -0.56
C GLU A 12 11.75 8.92 0.12
N LEU A 13 11.78 9.10 1.44
CA LEU A 13 10.62 9.45 2.26
C LEU A 13 10.98 10.66 3.12
N LYS A 14 10.04 11.60 3.24
CA LYS A 14 10.10 12.70 4.19
C LYS A 14 9.66 12.21 5.58
N PRO A 15 10.00 12.93 6.65
CA PRO A 15 9.44 12.67 7.97
C PRO A 15 7.90 12.64 7.91
N GLY A 16 7.30 11.58 8.45
CA GLY A 16 5.86 11.36 8.45
C GLY A 16 5.31 10.69 7.18
N GLU A 17 6.12 10.46 6.14
CA GLU A 17 5.70 9.66 4.99
C GLU A 17 5.90 8.17 5.25
N ILE A 18 4.89 7.38 4.91
CA ILE A 18 4.86 5.92 5.09
C ILE A 18 4.77 5.26 3.72
N PHE A 19 5.77 4.44 3.39
CA PHE A 19 5.78 3.65 2.17
C PHE A 19 4.90 2.41 2.32
N VAL A 20 3.78 2.35 1.59
CA VAL A 20 2.84 1.21 1.66
C VAL A 20 3.14 0.24 0.52
N PHE A 21 3.43 -1.01 0.88
CA PHE A 21 3.95 -2.02 -0.04
C PHE A 21 3.23 -3.37 0.07
N GLY A 22 3.22 -4.10 -1.05
CA GLY A 22 2.69 -5.46 -1.09
C GLY A 22 3.69 -6.45 -0.48
N SER A 23 3.23 -7.32 0.41
CA SER A 23 4.01 -8.34 1.10
C SER A 23 3.39 -9.73 0.96
N ASN A 24 3.97 -10.72 1.65
CA ASN A 24 3.36 -12.03 1.91
C ASN A 24 3.06 -12.18 3.42
N LEU A 25 2.34 -13.24 3.78
CA LEU A 25 1.93 -13.46 5.17
C LEU A 25 3.14 -13.67 6.10
N GLU A 26 4.19 -14.30 5.59
CA GLU A 26 5.41 -14.61 6.33
C GLU A 26 6.34 -13.39 6.51
N GLY A 27 6.07 -12.27 5.85
CA GLY A 27 6.96 -11.10 5.86
C GLY A 27 8.35 -11.37 5.26
N ALA A 28 8.44 -12.27 4.27
CA ALA A 28 9.66 -12.54 3.54
C ALA A 28 9.85 -11.50 2.43
N HIS A 29 10.45 -10.37 2.80
CA HIS A 29 10.62 -9.19 1.95
C HIS A 29 11.80 -9.32 0.96
N GLY A 30 11.82 -10.40 0.18
CA GLY A 30 12.95 -10.79 -0.67
C GLY A 30 13.01 -10.13 -2.05
N GLY A 31 11.94 -9.45 -2.49
CA GLY A 31 11.87 -8.87 -3.84
C GLY A 31 11.01 -7.61 -3.96
N GLY A 32 11.18 -6.90 -5.08
CA GLY A 32 10.35 -5.76 -5.46
C GLY A 32 10.27 -4.64 -4.41
N ALA A 33 9.07 -4.09 -4.23
CA ALA A 33 8.81 -3.03 -3.26
C ALA A 33 9.08 -3.47 -1.81
N ALA A 34 8.82 -4.74 -1.46
CA ALA A 34 9.09 -5.27 -0.13
C ALA A 34 10.58 -5.25 0.21
N LEU A 35 11.44 -5.66 -0.73
CA LEU A 35 12.90 -5.60 -0.54
C LEU A 35 13.38 -4.16 -0.32
N LEU A 36 12.84 -3.20 -1.09
CA LEU A 36 13.16 -1.79 -0.92
C LEU A 36 12.74 -1.27 0.47
N ALA A 37 11.52 -1.60 0.90
CA ALA A 37 10.97 -1.24 2.20
C ALA A 37 11.86 -1.76 3.35
N TRP A 38 12.28 -3.03 3.28
CA TRP A 38 13.17 -3.66 4.26
C TRP A 38 14.57 -3.02 4.27
N LYS A 39 15.16 -2.78 3.09
CA LYS A 39 16.53 -2.24 2.98
C LYS A 39 16.65 -0.78 3.38
N LYS A 40 15.61 0.03 3.22
CA LYS A 40 15.72 1.50 3.37
C LYS A 40 14.92 2.09 4.51
N TRP A 41 13.74 1.55 4.81
CA TRP A 41 12.73 2.29 5.57
C TRP A 41 12.20 1.54 6.78
N GLY A 42 12.83 0.42 7.13
CA GLY A 42 12.58 -0.26 8.39
C GLY A 42 11.40 -1.21 8.38
N ALA A 43 11.00 -1.72 7.20
CA ALA A 43 10.20 -2.95 7.20
C ALA A 43 11.01 -4.05 7.91
N VAL A 44 10.32 -4.93 8.62
CA VAL A 44 10.86 -5.97 9.49
C VAL A 44 10.63 -7.32 8.82
N TRP A 45 11.71 -8.08 8.69
CA TRP A 45 11.64 -9.46 8.20
C TRP A 45 10.79 -10.31 9.15
N GLY A 46 9.85 -11.08 8.62
CA GLY A 46 8.91 -11.85 9.45
C GLY A 46 7.60 -11.12 9.75
N GLN A 47 7.47 -9.84 9.40
CA GLN A 47 6.25 -9.07 9.60
C GLN A 47 5.63 -8.68 8.24
N GLY A 48 4.61 -9.44 7.84
CA GLY A 48 3.91 -9.27 6.55
C GLY A 48 2.89 -8.13 6.52
N ALA A 49 2.35 -7.76 7.68
CA ALA A 49 1.24 -6.81 7.78
C ALA A 49 1.50 -5.69 8.77
N GLY A 50 0.86 -4.54 8.53
CA GLY A 50 0.81 -3.43 9.48
C GLY A 50 1.99 -2.47 9.37
N LEU A 51 1.97 -1.47 10.27
CA LEU A 51 2.98 -0.42 10.36
C LEU A 51 4.30 -0.97 10.93
N GLN A 52 5.41 -0.59 10.30
CA GLN A 52 6.77 -0.99 10.68
C GLN A 52 7.79 0.00 10.11
N GLY A 53 8.56 0.66 10.99
CA GLY A 53 9.43 1.75 10.59
C GLY A 53 8.64 2.88 9.90
N GLN A 54 9.14 3.35 8.75
CA GLN A 54 8.43 4.28 7.86
C GLN A 54 7.71 3.54 6.73
N THR A 55 7.18 2.35 7.00
CA THR A 55 6.52 1.50 6.00
C THR A 55 5.28 0.84 6.55
N TYR A 56 4.38 0.42 5.65
CA TYR A 56 3.19 -0.37 6.00
C TYR A 56 3.08 -1.56 5.04
N GLY A 57 3.01 -2.77 5.59
CA GLY A 57 2.86 -4.01 4.82
C GLY A 57 1.41 -4.38 4.59
N ILE A 58 1.04 -4.70 3.35
CA ILE A 58 -0.25 -5.31 3.00
C ILE A 58 0.03 -6.68 2.36
N PRO A 59 -0.30 -7.80 3.02
CA PRO A 59 -0.17 -9.12 2.42
C PRO A 59 -1.02 -9.26 1.16
N THR A 60 -0.38 -9.57 0.04
CA THR A 60 -1.05 -9.77 -1.26
C THR A 60 -0.69 -11.09 -1.93
N MET A 61 0.28 -11.84 -1.41
CA MET A 61 0.74 -13.10 -2.01
C MET A 61 -0.01 -14.32 -1.43
N HIS A 62 -1.32 -14.19 -1.22
CA HIS A 62 -2.17 -15.28 -0.71
C HIS A 62 -3.62 -15.04 -1.15
N GLY A 63 -4.31 -16.11 -1.57
CA GLY A 63 -5.72 -16.03 -1.99
C GLY A 63 -5.97 -15.06 -3.14
N GLY A 64 -7.21 -14.59 -3.25
CA GLY A 64 -7.62 -13.55 -4.19
C GLY A 64 -7.88 -12.20 -3.52
N PRO A 65 -8.47 -11.24 -4.25
CA PRO A 65 -8.80 -9.92 -3.71
C PRO A 65 -9.69 -9.94 -2.45
N ALA A 66 -10.53 -10.96 -2.29
CA ALA A 66 -11.39 -11.10 -1.11
C ALA A 66 -10.59 -11.36 0.17
N GLU A 67 -9.51 -12.15 0.09
CA GLU A 67 -8.59 -12.46 1.18
C GLU A 67 -7.62 -11.30 1.47
N ILE A 68 -7.36 -10.44 0.48
CA ILE A 68 -6.58 -9.22 0.63
C ILE A 68 -7.39 -8.11 1.32
N LYS A 69 -8.70 -8.07 1.09
CA LYS A 69 -9.58 -6.98 1.55
C LYS A 69 -9.43 -6.66 3.06
N PRO A 70 -9.42 -7.63 4.00
CA PRO A 70 -9.27 -7.31 5.42
C PRO A 70 -8.01 -6.51 5.75
N TYR A 71 -6.89 -6.78 5.05
CA TYR A 71 -5.64 -6.05 5.26
C TYR A 71 -5.69 -4.63 4.70
N VAL A 72 -6.45 -4.41 3.63
CA VAL A 72 -6.72 -3.08 3.08
C VAL A 72 -7.64 -2.30 4.03
N ASP A 73 -8.66 -2.95 4.59
CA ASP A 73 -9.56 -2.33 5.58
C ASP A 73 -8.77 -1.91 6.84
N ASP A 74 -7.89 -2.77 7.34
CA ASP A 74 -6.99 -2.45 8.46
C ASP A 74 -6.03 -1.30 8.14
N PHE A 75 -5.50 -1.26 6.92
CA PHE A 75 -4.68 -0.14 6.45
C PHE A 75 -5.45 1.19 6.47
N ILE A 76 -6.68 1.19 5.94
CA ILE A 76 -7.51 2.40 5.89
C ILE A 76 -7.82 2.89 7.30
N ARG A 77 -8.15 1.98 8.22
CA ARG A 77 -8.35 2.29 9.64
C ARG A 77 -7.09 2.88 10.28
N CYS A 78 -5.93 2.28 10.05
CA CYS A 78 -4.66 2.83 10.53
C CYS A 78 -4.43 4.26 9.99
N ALA A 79 -4.69 4.52 8.72
CA ALA A 79 -4.54 5.85 8.15
C ALA A 79 -5.49 6.88 8.77
N GLN A 80 -6.71 6.48 9.13
CA GLN A 80 -7.67 7.32 9.85
C GLN A 80 -7.23 7.62 11.29
N GLU A 81 -6.63 6.64 11.98
CA GLU A 81 -6.11 6.78 13.34
C GLU A 81 -4.83 7.63 13.40
N HIS A 82 -4.12 7.77 12.27
CA HIS A 82 -2.85 8.50 12.16
C HIS A 82 -2.91 9.65 11.13
N PRO A 83 -3.74 10.68 11.34
CA PRO A 83 -3.88 11.81 10.41
C PRO A 83 -2.59 12.64 10.26
N GLU A 84 -1.63 12.51 11.17
CA GLU A 84 -0.32 13.14 11.12
C GLU A 84 0.64 12.49 10.10
N LEU A 85 0.36 11.27 9.66
CA LEU A 85 1.17 10.52 8.70
C LEU A 85 0.60 10.65 7.29
N THR A 86 1.46 10.57 6.27
CA THR A 86 1.07 10.49 4.85
C THR A 86 1.42 9.13 4.28
N PHE A 87 0.43 8.38 3.83
CA PHE A 87 0.60 7.03 3.29
C PHE A 87 0.74 7.06 1.77
N LEU A 88 1.92 6.65 1.28
CA LEU A 88 2.26 6.59 -0.13
C LEU A 88 2.07 5.15 -0.64
N VAL A 89 0.91 4.90 -1.24
CA VAL A 89 0.53 3.56 -1.71
C VAL A 89 1.16 3.27 -3.07
N THR A 90 1.90 2.16 -3.16
CA THR A 90 2.42 1.61 -4.43
C THR A 90 1.32 0.84 -5.17
N GLU A 91 1.56 0.32 -6.37
CA GLU A 91 0.59 -0.58 -7.04
C GLU A 91 0.56 -1.96 -6.36
N ILE A 92 0.00 -1.99 -5.15
CA ILE A 92 -0.14 -3.15 -4.28
C ILE A 92 -0.72 -4.33 -5.06
N GLY A 93 -0.09 -5.50 -4.96
CA GLY A 93 -0.51 -6.71 -5.66
C GLY A 93 -0.27 -6.75 -7.18
N CYS A 94 0.06 -5.63 -7.83
CA CYS A 94 0.14 -5.56 -9.31
C CYS A 94 1.53 -5.85 -9.89
N GLY A 95 2.52 -6.12 -9.03
CA GLY A 95 3.87 -6.56 -9.42
C GLY A 95 3.99 -8.08 -9.37
N ILE A 96 4.73 -8.58 -8.38
CA ILE A 96 5.06 -10.01 -8.23
C ILE A 96 3.81 -10.88 -8.02
N ALA A 97 2.80 -10.37 -7.30
CA ALA A 97 1.56 -11.12 -7.06
C ALA A 97 0.67 -11.25 -8.31
N GLY A 98 0.91 -10.43 -9.34
CA GLY A 98 0.31 -10.62 -10.67
C GLY A 98 -1.13 -10.15 -10.84
N PHE A 99 -1.73 -9.47 -9.86
CA PHE A 99 -3.07 -8.91 -10.02
C PHE A 99 -3.08 -7.71 -10.96
N THR A 100 -4.24 -7.43 -11.54
CA THR A 100 -4.47 -6.20 -12.29
C THR A 100 -4.94 -5.07 -11.36
N PRO A 101 -4.74 -3.79 -11.74
CA PRO A 101 -5.35 -2.67 -11.03
C PRO A 101 -6.88 -2.79 -10.91
N ASN A 102 -7.55 -3.39 -11.89
CA ASN A 102 -9.01 -3.61 -11.86
C ASN A 102 -9.44 -4.60 -10.76
N GLU A 103 -8.56 -5.51 -10.34
CA GLU A 103 -8.85 -6.47 -9.26
C GLU A 103 -8.57 -5.86 -7.88
N ILE A 104 -7.53 -5.04 -7.75
CA ILE A 104 -7.08 -4.52 -6.44
C ILE A 104 -7.63 -3.13 -6.12
N ALA A 105 -7.66 -2.20 -7.08
CA ALA A 105 -8.09 -0.82 -6.82
C ALA A 105 -9.49 -0.71 -6.19
N PRO A 106 -10.50 -1.55 -6.53
CA PRO A 106 -11.81 -1.51 -5.87
C PRO A 106 -11.77 -1.71 -4.35
N LEU A 107 -10.75 -2.41 -3.82
CA LEU A 107 -10.55 -2.58 -2.38
C LEU A 107 -10.25 -1.25 -1.67
N PHE A 108 -9.67 -0.28 -2.39
CA PHE A 108 -9.31 1.05 -1.87
C PHE A 108 -10.41 2.10 -2.05
N LYS A 109 -11.66 1.70 -2.34
CA LYS A 109 -12.77 2.64 -2.58
C LYS A 109 -12.99 3.62 -1.41
N GLU A 110 -12.88 3.13 -0.17
CA GLU A 110 -13.04 3.97 1.02
C GLU A 110 -11.88 4.96 1.21
N ALA A 111 -10.68 4.60 0.75
CA ALA A 111 -9.49 5.46 0.81
C ALA A 111 -9.63 6.75 -0.02
N VAL A 112 -10.57 6.80 -0.97
CA VAL A 112 -10.85 8.01 -1.78
C VAL A 112 -11.17 9.23 -0.91
N GLY A 113 -11.91 9.03 0.18
CA GLY A 113 -12.29 10.07 1.13
C GLY A 113 -11.25 10.39 2.20
N ILE A 114 -10.17 9.62 2.27
CA ILE A 114 -9.15 9.73 3.32
C ILE A 114 -8.00 10.58 2.78
N THR A 115 -7.77 11.74 3.41
CA THR A 115 -6.93 12.81 2.87
C THR A 115 -5.44 12.55 2.99
N ASN A 116 -5.03 11.67 3.89
CA ASN A 116 -3.63 11.31 4.06
C ASN A 116 -3.24 10.00 3.35
N ILE A 117 -4.14 9.41 2.55
CA ILE A 117 -3.81 8.30 1.66
C ILE A 117 -3.60 8.83 0.24
N HIS A 118 -2.42 8.54 -0.30
CA HIS A 118 -2.06 8.76 -1.69
C HIS A 118 -2.09 7.42 -2.42
N LEU A 119 -2.81 7.36 -3.55
CA LEU A 119 -2.96 6.14 -4.35
C LEU A 119 -2.19 6.25 -5.67
N PRO A 120 -1.77 5.13 -6.28
CA PRO A 120 -1.23 5.14 -7.64
C PRO A 120 -2.22 5.72 -8.65
N GLN A 121 -1.70 6.34 -9.69
CA GLN A 121 -2.51 6.90 -10.79
C GLN A 121 -3.48 5.86 -11.38
N ARG A 122 -3.03 4.62 -11.60
CA ARG A 122 -3.87 3.56 -12.17
C ARG A 122 -5.00 3.13 -11.25
N PHE A 123 -4.83 3.23 -9.92
CA PHE A 123 -5.91 2.96 -8.98
C PHE A 123 -6.95 4.08 -9.04
N TRP A 124 -6.51 5.34 -9.15
CA TRP A 124 -7.42 6.46 -9.37
C TRP A 124 -8.22 6.34 -10.67
N GLU A 125 -7.60 5.87 -11.75
CA GLU A 125 -8.28 5.64 -13.02
C GLU A 125 -9.41 4.62 -12.90
N VAL A 126 -9.16 3.49 -12.23
CA VAL A 126 -10.18 2.47 -11.96
C VAL A 126 -11.28 3.03 -11.04
N LEU A 127 -10.92 3.74 -9.97
CA LEU A 127 -11.86 4.26 -8.98
C LEU A 127 -12.74 5.40 -9.50
N LYS A 128 -12.29 6.10 -10.56
CA LYS A 128 -13.03 7.20 -11.21
C LYS A 128 -13.77 6.75 -12.47
N ALA A 129 -13.46 5.57 -13.01
CA ALA A 129 -14.21 5.00 -14.11
C ALA A 129 -15.67 4.80 -13.66
N LYS A 130 -16.61 5.37 -14.42
CA LYS A 130 -18.05 5.29 -14.17
C LYS A 130 -18.60 3.93 -14.58
#